data_AF-A0A9D7SRT7-F1
#
_entry.id   AF-A0A9D7SRT7-F1
#
_cell.length_a   1.000
_cell.length_b   1.000
_cell.length_c   1.000
_cell.angle_alpha   90.00
_cell.angle_beta   90.00
_cell.angle_gamma   90.00
#
_symmetry.space_group_name_H-M   'P 1'
#
loop_
_entity.id
_entity.type
_entity.pdbx_description
1 polymer ?
#
loop_
_entity_poly.entity_id
_entity_poly.type
_entity_poly.pdbx_seq_one_letter_code
_entity_poly.pdbx_strand_id
1 'polypeptide(L)'
;MGFPYSPKPHFGSANKGIDLEKLSAANRLYYSCFYIVSAYLVLKGIKSSTHSGLKSAFNQELVKAGKIDKSEGLLFNKLFSIRQQIDYEDFVDISNQELSPLIPKIKQLIDDIKKLISTDTDA
;
A
#
# COMPACT_ATOMS: atom_id res chain seq x y z
N MET A 1 10.64 45.00 -12.48
CA MET A 1 10.64 43.56 -12.83
C MET A 1 9.77 42.82 -11.84
N GLY A 2 8.48 42.61 -12.14
CA GLY A 2 7.57 41.79 -11.34
C GLY A 2 7.13 40.60 -12.19
N PHE A 3 7.39 39.38 -11.73
CA PHE A 3 6.90 38.17 -12.40
C PHE A 3 5.37 38.12 -12.24
N PRO A 4 4.58 38.00 -13.31
CA PRO A 4 3.14 37.88 -13.19
C PRO A 4 2.79 36.54 -12.57
N TYR A 5 2.16 36.57 -11.39
CA TYR A 5 1.53 35.41 -10.78
C TYR A 5 0.35 34.98 -11.66
N SER A 6 0.48 33.86 -12.38
CA SER A 6 -0.65 33.22 -13.05
C SER A 6 -1.58 32.60 -12.01
N PRO A 7 -2.90 32.84 -12.07
CA PRO A 7 -3.84 32.19 -11.16
C PRO A 7 -3.85 30.68 -11.44
N LYS A 8 -3.67 29.87 -10.38
CA LYS A 8 -3.86 28.42 -10.44
C LYS A 8 -5.32 28.13 -10.82
N PRO A 9 -5.59 27.15 -11.70
CA PRO A 9 -6.96 26.80 -12.05
C PRO A 9 -7.69 26.31 -10.80
N HIS A 10 -8.73 27.06 -10.40
CA HIS A 10 -9.75 26.56 -9.50
C HIS A 10 -10.41 25.37 -10.17
N PHE A 11 -10.22 24.18 -9.60
CA PHE A 11 -10.87 22.97 -10.07
C PHE A 11 -12.38 23.20 -10.08
N GLY A 12 -12.92 23.19 -11.30
CA GLY A 12 -14.34 23.27 -11.55
C GLY A 12 -15.07 22.15 -10.84
N SER A 13 -16.16 22.52 -10.19
CA SER A 13 -17.22 21.60 -9.80
C SER A 13 -17.72 20.85 -11.03
N ALA A 14 -17.33 19.59 -11.20
CA ALA A 14 -18.10 18.53 -11.87
C ALA A 14 -17.22 17.28 -12.02
N ASN A 15 -17.50 16.23 -11.22
CA ASN A 15 -17.76 14.87 -11.74
C ASN A 15 -18.08 13.91 -10.58
N LYS A 16 -19.38 13.55 -10.49
CA LYS A 16 -19.99 12.29 -10.04
C LYS A 16 -19.29 11.48 -8.94
N GLY A 17 -19.93 11.45 -7.77
CA GLY A 17 -20.07 10.25 -6.94
C GLY A 17 -18.75 9.52 -6.65
N ILE A 18 -17.86 10.17 -5.92
CA ILE A 18 -16.80 9.44 -5.22
C ILE A 18 -17.52 8.55 -4.21
N ASP A 19 -17.60 7.24 -4.47
CA ASP A 19 -18.01 6.27 -3.47
C ASP A 19 -17.02 6.36 -2.31
N LEU A 20 -17.33 7.18 -1.30
CA LEU A 20 -16.56 7.29 -0.06
C LEU A 20 -16.28 5.91 0.55
N GLU A 21 -17.18 4.94 0.33
CA GLU A 21 -17.00 3.54 0.70
C GLU A 21 -15.78 2.87 0.05
N LYS A 22 -15.51 3.11 -1.25
CA LYS A 22 -14.38 2.47 -1.95
C LYS A 22 -13.04 3.01 -1.46
N LEU A 23 -12.97 4.31 -1.20
CA LEU A 23 -11.77 4.94 -0.63
C LEU A 23 -11.51 4.40 0.79
N SER A 24 -12.57 4.27 1.61
CA SER A 24 -12.50 3.66 2.93
C SER A 24 -12.04 2.19 2.88
N ALA A 25 -12.58 1.41 1.94
CA ALA A 25 -12.21 0.01 1.75
C ALA A 25 -10.73 -0.16 1.37
N ALA A 26 -10.21 0.71 0.49
CA ALA A 26 -8.81 0.67 0.12
C ALA A 26 -7.86 1.04 1.26
N ASN A 27 -8.20 2.05 2.08
CA ASN A 27 -7.43 2.35 3.29
C ASN A 27 -7.41 1.17 4.24
N ARG A 28 -8.56 0.50 4.46
CA ARG A 28 -8.63 -0.72 5.29
C ARG A 28 -7.77 -1.84 4.71
N LEU A 29 -7.83 -2.09 3.41
CA LEU A 29 -7.00 -3.09 2.73
C LEU A 29 -5.51 -2.80 2.83
N TYR A 30 -5.11 -1.53 2.75
CA TYR A 30 -3.74 -1.10 2.98
C TYR A 30 -3.28 -1.48 4.40
N TYR A 31 -4.04 -1.10 5.42
CA TYR A 31 -3.69 -1.43 6.81
C TYR A 31 -3.67 -2.95 7.03
N SER A 32 -4.62 -3.69 6.46
CA SER A 32 -4.62 -5.16 6.50
C SER A 32 -3.34 -5.74 5.90
N CYS A 33 -2.90 -5.24 4.75
CA CYS A 33 -1.65 -5.67 4.12
C CYS A 33 -0.43 -5.31 4.98
N PHE A 34 -0.41 -4.12 5.58
CA PHE A 34 0.67 -3.71 6.47
C PHE A 34 0.75 -4.59 7.72
N TYR A 35 -0.39 -4.89 8.35
CA TYR A 35 -0.44 -5.72 9.54
C TYR A 35 -0.06 -7.16 9.25
N ILE A 36 -0.50 -7.75 8.12
CA ILE A 36 -0.15 -9.13 7.81
C ILE A 36 1.33 -9.30 7.47
N VAL A 37 1.93 -8.33 6.78
CA VAL A 37 3.39 -8.27 6.56
C VAL A 37 4.12 -8.11 7.89
N SER A 38 3.65 -7.21 8.76
CA SER A 38 4.23 -7.02 10.09
C SER A 38 4.17 -8.31 10.91
N ALA A 39 3.03 -9.00 10.91
CA ALA A 39 2.85 -10.26 11.61
C ALA A 39 3.80 -11.34 11.09
N TYR A 40 3.91 -11.48 9.77
CA TYR A 40 4.86 -12.41 9.16
C TYR A 40 6.31 -12.11 9.59
N LEU A 41 6.73 -10.84 9.58
CA LEU A 41 8.09 -10.46 10.01
C LEU A 41 8.31 -10.75 11.50
N VAL A 42 7.33 -10.47 12.36
CA VAL A 42 7.39 -10.78 13.78
C VAL A 42 7.51 -12.29 14.03
N LEU A 43 6.77 -13.12 13.29
CA LEU A 43 6.89 -14.59 13.34
C LEU A 43 8.29 -15.06 12.96
N LYS A 44 8.97 -14.37 12.03
CA LYS A 44 10.37 -14.61 11.69
C LYS A 44 11.38 -13.99 12.65
N GLY A 45 10.92 -13.38 13.76
CA GLY A 45 11.77 -12.71 14.74
C GLY A 45 12.37 -11.39 14.23
N ILE A 46 11.90 -10.87 13.10
CA ILE A 46 12.40 -9.65 12.48
C ILE A 46 11.62 -8.45 13.03
N LYS A 47 12.30 -7.62 13.83
CA LYS A 47 11.73 -6.38 14.37
C LYS A 47 12.01 -5.21 13.44
N SER A 48 11.02 -4.81 12.64
CA SER A 48 11.08 -3.54 11.89
C SER A 48 10.38 -2.42 12.65
N SER A 49 11.14 -1.46 13.17
CA SER A 49 10.59 -0.29 13.88
C SER A 49 10.39 0.93 12.98
N THR A 50 10.75 0.82 11.71
CA THR A 50 10.64 1.91 10.73
C THR A 50 9.91 1.44 9.48
N HIS A 51 9.24 2.38 8.82
CA HIS A 51 8.56 2.12 7.55
C HIS A 51 9.51 1.55 6.49
N SER A 52 10.68 2.17 6.32
CA SER A 52 11.71 1.67 5.40
C SER A 52 12.24 0.28 5.79
N GLY A 53 12.40 0.03 7.09
CA GLY A 53 12.83 -1.27 7.61
C GLY A 53 11.84 -2.39 7.29
N LEU A 54 10.55 -2.13 7.44
CA LEU A 54 9.50 -3.10 7.12
C LEU A 54 9.49 -3.42 5.62
N LYS A 55 9.59 -2.39 4.77
CA LYS A 55 9.69 -2.56 3.32
C LYS A 55 10.92 -3.37 2.91
N SER A 56 12.08 -3.08 3.50
CA SER A 56 13.31 -3.82 3.21
C SER A 56 13.19 -5.29 3.62
N ALA A 57 12.72 -5.55 4.84
CA ALA A 57 12.53 -6.90 5.36
C ALA A 57 11.53 -7.70 4.52
N PHE A 58 10.40 -7.10 4.13
CA PHE A 58 9.44 -7.70 3.22
C PHE A 58 10.10 -8.12 1.88
N ASN A 59 10.87 -7.24 1.25
CA ASN A 59 11.51 -7.55 -0.04
C ASN A 59 12.57 -8.66 0.10
N GLN A 60 13.27 -8.75 1.23
CA GLN A 60 14.26 -9.81 1.47
C GLN A 60 13.57 -11.15 1.73
N GLU A 61 12.60 -11.19 2.64
CA GLU A 61 12.02 -12.44 3.15
C GLU A 61 10.94 -13.05 2.28
N LEU A 62 10.26 -12.24 1.47
CA LEU A 62 9.13 -12.69 0.64
C LEU A 62 9.50 -12.67 -0.84
N VAL A 63 10.03 -11.54 -1.35
CA VAL A 63 10.32 -11.38 -2.78
C VAL A 63 11.61 -12.10 -3.17
N LYS A 64 12.73 -11.79 -2.51
CA LYS A 64 14.03 -12.40 -2.84
C LYS A 64 14.10 -13.89 -2.47
N ALA A 65 13.38 -14.29 -1.42
CA ALA A 65 13.21 -15.69 -1.06
C ALA A 65 12.29 -16.46 -2.02
N GLY A 66 11.64 -15.80 -2.98
CA GLY A 66 10.75 -16.44 -3.96
C GLY A 66 9.44 -16.96 -3.38
N LYS A 67 9.00 -16.45 -2.21
CA LYS A 67 7.74 -16.85 -1.57
C LYS A 67 6.52 -16.15 -2.14
N ILE A 68 6.72 -14.98 -2.76
CA ILE A 68 5.70 -14.22 -3.49
C ILE A 68 6.28 -13.76 -4.83
N ASP A 69 5.41 -13.40 -5.77
CA ASP A 69 5.86 -12.96 -7.08
C ASP A 69 6.46 -11.54 -7.04
N LYS A 70 7.37 -11.25 -7.97
CA LYS A 70 8.00 -9.94 -8.09
C LYS A 70 6.98 -8.83 -8.37
N SER A 71 5.90 -9.12 -9.12
CA SER A 71 4.83 -8.18 -9.39
C SER A 71 4.07 -7.77 -8.13
N GLU A 72 3.89 -8.71 -7.19
CA GLU A 72 3.29 -8.45 -5.88
C GLU A 72 4.24 -7.64 -4.98
N GLY A 73 5.54 -7.91 -5.06
CA GLY A 73 6.56 -7.11 -4.42
C GLY A 73 6.54 -5.65 -4.87
N LEU A 74 6.41 -5.42 -6.19
CA LEU A 74 6.27 -4.09 -6.77
C LEU A 74 4.97 -3.40 -6.34
N LEU A 75 3.86 -4.16 -6.26
CA LEU A 75 2.58 -3.65 -5.77
C LEU A 75 2.69 -3.15 -4.34
N PHE A 76 3.25 -3.95 -3.44
CA PHE A 76 3.47 -3.56 -2.05
C PHE A 76 4.33 -2.30 -1.95
N ASN A 77 5.44 -2.25 -2.69
CA ASN A 77 6.34 -1.10 -2.72
C ASN A 77 5.63 0.17 -3.21
N LYS A 78 4.74 0.08 -4.22
CA LYS A 78 3.94 1.21 -4.72
C LYS A 78 2.97 1.72 -3.65
N LEU A 79 2.22 0.83 -3.00
CA LEU A 79 1.28 1.18 -1.94
C LEU A 79 1.98 1.83 -0.74
N PHE A 80 3.16 1.31 -0.41
CA PHE A 80 3.97 1.82 0.67
C PHE A 80 4.47 3.26 0.41
N SER A 81 4.95 3.52 -0.81
CA SER A 81 5.38 4.87 -1.21
C SER A 81 4.22 5.86 -1.22
N ILE A 82 3.05 5.46 -1.72
CA ILE A 82 1.83 6.28 -1.71
C ILE A 82 1.45 6.68 -0.28
N ARG A 83 1.49 5.75 0.68
CA ARG A 83 1.17 6.07 2.09
C ARG A 83 2.19 7.03 2.71
N GLN A 84 3.48 6.83 2.45
CA GLN A 84 4.50 7.76 2.94
C GLN A 84 4.30 9.19 2.41
N GLN A 85 3.75 9.34 1.20
CA GLN A 85 3.42 10.65 0.62
C GLN A 85 2.15 11.24 1.26
N ILE A 86 1.13 10.44 1.57
CA ILE A 86 -0.11 10.90 2.25
C ILE A 86 0.18 11.50 3.64
N ASP A 87 1.15 10.94 4.38
CA ASP A 87 1.50 11.47 5.71
C ASP A 87 2.36 12.76 5.65
N TYR A 88 2.80 13.19 4.45
CA TYR A 88 3.61 14.40 4.22
C TYR A 88 2.93 15.46 3.33
N GLU A 89 1.94 15.08 2.51
CA GLU A 89 1.19 15.97 1.63
C GLU A 89 -0.31 15.79 1.86
N ASP A 90 -1.01 16.86 2.26
CA ASP A 90 -2.47 16.90 2.50
C ASP A 90 -3.34 16.38 1.32
N PHE A 91 -2.74 16.27 0.13
CA PHE A 91 -3.28 16.14 -1.24
C PHE A 91 -3.12 14.84 -2.03
N VAL A 92 -2.97 13.62 -1.48
CA VAL A 92 -2.93 12.42 -2.37
C VAL A 92 -4.34 11.88 -2.64
N ASP A 93 -5.00 12.48 -3.61
CA ASP A 93 -6.30 12.01 -4.10
C ASP A 93 -6.06 10.86 -5.10
N ILE A 94 -5.92 9.63 -4.58
CA ILE A 94 -5.83 8.45 -5.45
C ILE A 94 -7.18 8.28 -6.12
N SER A 95 -7.24 8.54 -7.43
CA SER A 95 -8.47 8.38 -8.18
C SER A 95 -9.00 6.93 -8.10
N ASN A 96 -10.33 6.78 -8.05
CA ASN A 96 -10.99 5.46 -8.03
C ASN A 96 -10.53 4.55 -9.20
N GLN A 97 -10.18 5.15 -10.34
CA GLN A 97 -9.68 4.43 -11.52
C GLN A 97 -8.29 3.80 -11.28
N GLU A 98 -7.43 4.47 -10.52
CA GLU A 98 -6.13 3.93 -10.12
C GLU A 98 -6.27 2.83 -9.06
N LEU A 99 -7.28 2.94 -8.18
CA LEU A 99 -7.43 2.09 -7.00
C LEU A 99 -8.21 0.80 -7.27
N SER A 100 -9.25 0.87 -8.09
CA SER A 100 -10.11 -0.27 -8.46
C SER A 100 -9.33 -1.49 -8.96
N PRO A 101 -8.31 -1.37 -9.83
CA PRO A 101 -7.53 -2.53 -10.27
C PRO A 101 -6.52 -3.03 -9.23
N LEU A 102 -6.22 -2.24 -8.19
CA LEU A 102 -5.27 -2.61 -7.13
C LEU A 102 -5.95 -3.45 -6.03
N ILE A 103 -7.21 -3.15 -5.71
CA ILE A 103 -8.00 -3.88 -4.70
C ILE A 103 -7.90 -5.41 -4.82
N PRO A 104 -8.18 -6.03 -5.99
CA PRO A 104 -8.12 -7.49 -6.11
C PRO A 104 -6.68 -8.02 -5.93
N LYS A 105 -5.68 -7.28 -6.41
CA LYS A 105 -4.27 -7.67 -6.28
C LYS A 105 -3.78 -7.57 -4.82
N ILE A 106 -4.24 -6.57 -4.08
CA ILE A 106 -3.94 -6.43 -2.64
C ILE A 106 -4.55 -7.58 -1.86
N LYS A 107 -5.80 -7.94 -2.18
CA LYS A 107 -6.47 -9.07 -1.56
C LYS A 107 -5.70 -10.37 -1.80
N GLN A 108 -5.25 -10.60 -3.03
CA GLN A 108 -4.44 -11.76 -3.37
C GLN A 108 -3.13 -11.81 -2.56
N LEU A 109 -2.40 -10.69 -2.51
CA LEU A 109 -1.17 -10.59 -1.71
C LEU A 109 -1.41 -10.92 -0.23
N ILE A 110 -2.51 -10.42 0.35
CA ILE A 110 -2.90 -10.72 1.74
C ILE A 110 -3.16 -12.22 1.90
N ASP A 111 -3.93 -12.84 1.00
CA ASP A 111 -4.26 -14.26 1.07
C ASP A 111 -3.00 -15.13 0.94
N ASP A 112 -2.05 -14.75 0.08
CA ASP A 112 -0.80 -15.50 -0.10
C ASP A 112 0.11 -15.38 1.13
N ILE A 113 0.26 -14.20 1.71
CA ILE A 113 1.00 -14.05 2.99
C ILE A 113 0.29 -14.79 4.13
N LYS A 114 -1.05 -14.80 4.15
CA LYS A 114 -1.82 -15.52 5.17
C LYS A 114 -1.57 -17.03 5.12
N LYS A 115 -1.48 -17.60 3.91
CA LYS A 115 -1.11 -19.02 3.73
C LYS A 115 0.29 -19.27 4.28
N LEU A 116 1.25 -18.40 3.98
CA LEU A 116 2.63 -18.52 4.49
C LEU A 116 2.68 -18.49 6.02
N ILE A 117 1.89 -17.63 6.67
CA ILE A 117 1.79 -17.54 8.13
C ILE A 117 1.16 -18.81 8.73
N SER A 118 0.08 -19.30 8.11
CA SER A 118 -0.64 -20.47 8.63
C SER A 118 0.25 -21.71 8.61
N THR A 119 1.00 -21.93 7.52
CA THR A 119 1.98 -23.02 7.40
C THR A 119 3.10 -22.95 8.44
N ASP A 120 3.48 -21.75 8.90
CA ASP A 120 4.55 -21.55 9.89
C ASP A 120 4.10 -21.78 11.33
N THR A 121 2.78 -21.70 11.59
CA THR A 121 2.21 -21.80 12.95
C THR A 121 1.93 -23.27 13.35
N ASP A 122 1.91 -24.18 12.38
CA ASP A 122 1.67 -25.61 12.57
C ASP A 122 2.96 -26.44 12.74
N ALA A 123 4.12 -25.80 12.97
CA ALA A 123 5.44 -26.44 13.08
C ALA A 123 6.06 -26.33 14.48
#